data_AF-A0A948GH46-F1
#
_entry.id   AF-A0A948GH46-F1
#
_cell.length_a   1.000
_cell.length_b   1.000
_cell.length_c   1.000
_cell.angle_alpha   90.00
_cell.angle_beta   90.00
_cell.angle_gamma   90.00
#
_symmetry.space_group_name_H-M   'P 1'
#
loop_
_entity.id
_entity.type
_entity.pdbx_description
1 polymer ?
#
loop_
_entity_poly.entity_id
_entity_poly.type
_entity_poly.pdbx_seq_one_letter_code
_entity_poly.pdbx_strand_id
1 'polypeptide(L)'
;MNRDQVAKTWVYRGLCDLYFAFDCSEVAFEDNKHFSEIMGLEKFLKAYLLFHRHQEYEALPDAEAKKIINRIAASKEFGHNFESMLEKASALGNLCISKILTDDFDGYLGGDLVKAVEDGYMETRYPVPIPVSDNFPIGNGYTHDPLSSSGITKFIHAVSKSCFQALEDAHVDFSDKLIQFQNKFRHKESFGRFANSFGLSITDIRPVGNKRS
;
A
#
# COMPACT_ATOMS: atom_id res chain seq x y z
N MET A 1 13.41 -15.47 -11.90
CA MET A 1 13.06 -14.72 -10.65
C MET A 1 11.84 -15.33 -9.97
N ASN A 2 11.96 -15.70 -8.69
CA ASN A 2 10.91 -16.40 -7.93
C ASN A 2 9.79 -15.46 -7.42
N ARG A 3 8.56 -15.96 -7.35
CA ARG A 3 7.36 -15.18 -6.96
C ARG A 3 7.41 -14.57 -5.56
N ASP A 4 7.99 -15.28 -4.59
CA ASP A 4 8.10 -14.81 -3.21
C ASP A 4 9.04 -13.60 -3.18
N GLN A 5 10.14 -13.65 -3.93
CA GLN A 5 11.06 -12.52 -4.02
C GLN A 5 10.42 -11.30 -4.68
N VAL A 6 9.54 -11.50 -5.66
CA VAL A 6 8.73 -10.41 -6.24
C VAL A 6 7.81 -9.83 -5.18
N ALA A 7 6.97 -10.64 -4.53
CA ALA A 7 6.06 -10.21 -3.48
C ALA A 7 6.78 -9.44 -2.35
N LYS A 8 7.86 -10.01 -1.80
CA LYS A 8 8.72 -9.38 -0.79
C LYS A 8 9.25 -8.02 -1.22
N THR A 9 9.69 -7.89 -2.47
CA THR A 9 10.24 -6.63 -2.99
C THR A 9 9.17 -5.54 -3.04
N TRP A 10 7.98 -5.87 -3.52
CA TRP A 10 6.87 -4.93 -3.62
C TRP A 10 6.31 -4.54 -2.24
N VAL A 11 6.10 -5.52 -1.35
CA VAL A 11 5.69 -5.29 0.05
C VAL A 11 6.68 -4.38 0.78
N TYR A 12 7.99 -4.67 0.70
CA TYR A 12 9.00 -3.84 1.35
C TYR A 12 8.95 -2.38 0.88
N ARG A 13 8.76 -2.17 -0.43
CA ARG A 13 8.63 -0.82 -0.99
C ARG A 13 7.33 -0.16 -0.53
N GLY A 14 6.21 -0.89 -0.53
CA GLY A 14 4.94 -0.41 0.00
C GLY A 14 5.02 0.01 1.46
N LEU A 15 5.66 -0.80 2.31
CA LEU A 15 5.94 -0.43 3.72
C LEU A 15 6.77 0.85 3.83
N CYS A 16 7.78 1.03 2.97
CA CYS A 16 8.58 2.26 2.98
C CYS A 16 7.72 3.50 2.65
N ASP A 17 6.80 3.39 1.69
CA ASP A 17 5.95 4.52 1.31
C ASP A 17 4.90 4.83 2.38
N LEU A 18 4.22 3.81 2.92
CA LEU A 18 3.28 3.98 4.03
C LEU A 18 3.96 4.57 5.27
N TYR A 19 5.18 4.13 5.57
CA TYR A 19 5.95 4.70 6.67
C TYR A 19 6.37 6.14 6.43
N PHE A 20 6.81 6.46 5.21
CA PHE A 20 7.13 7.85 4.87
C PHE A 20 5.91 8.76 5.05
N ALA A 21 4.75 8.35 4.56
CA ALA A 21 3.51 9.09 4.74
C ALA A 21 3.14 9.23 6.23
N PHE A 22 3.33 8.18 7.03
CA PHE A 22 3.08 8.22 8.46
C PHE A 22 4.05 9.13 9.24
N ASP A 23 5.34 9.14 8.88
CA ASP A 23 6.38 9.94 9.54
C ASP A 23 6.35 11.42 9.09
N CYS A 24 5.71 11.72 7.96
CA CYS A 24 5.59 13.08 7.44
C CYS A 24 4.57 13.89 8.25
N SER A 25 5.06 14.81 9.08
CA SER A 25 4.23 15.72 9.89
C SER A 25 4.15 17.15 9.35
N GLU A 26 4.90 17.46 8.29
CA GLU A 26 5.00 18.80 7.74
C GLU A 26 3.87 19.06 6.73
N VAL A 27 3.02 20.05 7.03
CA VAL A 27 1.88 20.43 6.17
C VAL A 27 2.32 20.82 4.76
N ALA A 28 3.51 21.40 4.61
CA ALA A 28 4.06 21.75 3.29
C ALA A 28 4.29 20.55 2.36
N PHE A 29 4.29 19.32 2.91
CA PHE A 29 4.48 18.07 2.18
C PHE A 29 3.23 17.17 2.22
N GLU A 30 2.05 17.74 2.51
CA GLU A 30 0.78 17.01 2.59
C GLU A 30 0.46 16.23 1.31
N ASP A 31 0.63 16.84 0.14
CA ASP A 31 0.45 16.16 -1.15
C ASP A 31 1.43 14.98 -1.33
N ASN A 32 2.69 15.15 -0.90
CA ASN A 32 3.69 14.09 -0.96
C ASN A 32 3.36 12.94 -0.01
N LYS A 33 2.81 13.25 1.16
CA LYS A 33 2.33 12.28 2.13
C LYS A 33 1.18 11.45 1.52
N HIS A 34 0.14 12.11 1.00
CA HIS A 34 -1.01 11.43 0.39
C HIS A 34 -0.59 10.60 -0.83
N PHE A 35 0.29 11.14 -1.67
CA PHE A 35 0.88 10.41 -2.78
C PHE A 35 1.58 9.12 -2.30
N SER A 36 2.41 9.20 -1.25
CA SER A 36 3.08 8.04 -0.69
C SER A 36 2.11 7.03 -0.07
N GLU A 37 1.02 7.46 0.55
CA GLU A 37 -0.04 6.57 1.04
C GLU A 37 -0.70 5.77 -0.10
N ILE A 38 -1.13 6.46 -1.16
CA ILE A 38 -1.71 5.86 -2.38
C ILE A 38 -0.71 4.89 -3.03
N MET A 39 0.54 5.31 -3.16
CA MET A 39 1.60 4.50 -3.74
C MET A 39 1.99 3.30 -2.87
N GLY A 40 1.79 3.39 -1.54
CA GLY A 40 1.93 2.29 -0.61
C GLY A 40 0.88 1.21 -0.88
N LEU A 41 -0.40 1.61 -0.92
CA LEU A 41 -1.52 0.73 -1.25
C LEU A 41 -1.29 0.00 -2.59
N GLU A 42 -0.96 0.75 -3.63
CA GLU A 42 -0.72 0.19 -4.97
C GLU A 42 0.34 -0.91 -4.95
N LYS A 43 1.41 -0.72 -4.17
CA LYS A 43 2.49 -1.72 -4.08
C LYS A 43 2.07 -2.98 -3.34
N PHE A 44 1.20 -2.89 -2.33
CA PHE A 44 0.63 -4.06 -1.66
C PHE A 44 -0.28 -4.85 -2.60
N LEU A 45 -1.19 -4.16 -3.31
CA LEU A 45 -2.05 -4.80 -4.31
C LEU A 45 -1.22 -5.47 -5.42
N LYS A 46 -0.21 -4.78 -5.95
CA LYS A 46 0.69 -5.35 -6.96
C LYS A 46 1.50 -6.52 -6.44
N ALA A 47 1.96 -6.49 -5.19
CA ALA A 47 2.66 -7.63 -4.60
C ALA A 47 1.79 -8.90 -4.66
N TYR A 48 0.53 -8.77 -4.24
CA TYR A 48 -0.43 -9.86 -4.25
C TYR A 48 -0.77 -10.33 -5.68
N LEU A 49 -1.12 -9.41 -6.58
CA LEU A 49 -1.47 -9.73 -7.96
C LEU A 49 -0.30 -10.38 -8.73
N LEU A 50 0.92 -9.86 -8.57
CA LEU A 50 2.10 -10.42 -9.21
C LEU A 50 2.50 -11.79 -8.63
N PHE A 51 2.26 -12.02 -7.35
CA PHE A 51 2.47 -13.34 -6.73
C PHE A 51 1.59 -14.41 -7.39
N HIS A 52 0.32 -14.09 -7.63
CA HIS A 52 -0.61 -15.02 -8.30
C HIS A 52 -0.38 -15.17 -9.81
N ARG A 53 0.27 -14.20 -10.45
CA ARG A 53 0.64 -14.25 -11.88
C ARG A 53 2.03 -14.85 -12.13
N HIS A 54 2.58 -15.61 -11.17
CA HIS A 54 3.95 -16.12 -11.26
C HIS A 54 4.26 -16.98 -12.49
N GLN A 55 3.25 -17.70 -13.00
CA GLN A 55 3.37 -18.55 -14.19
C GLN A 55 3.84 -17.76 -15.43
N GLU A 56 3.63 -16.44 -15.48
CA GLU A 56 4.05 -15.61 -16.61
C GLU A 56 5.53 -15.26 -16.61
N TYR A 57 6.24 -15.36 -15.48
CA TYR A 57 7.61 -14.87 -15.37
C TYR A 57 8.60 -15.80 -14.68
N GLU A 58 8.15 -16.76 -13.87
CA GLU A 58 9.05 -17.53 -13.00
C GLU A 58 9.99 -18.46 -13.79
N ALA A 59 9.50 -19.01 -14.91
CA ALA A 59 10.27 -19.88 -15.79
C ALA A 59 11.20 -19.12 -16.75
N LEU A 60 11.14 -17.79 -16.78
CA LEU A 60 11.92 -16.96 -17.70
C LEU A 60 13.30 -16.62 -17.12
N PRO A 61 14.31 -16.39 -17.98
CA PRO A 61 15.56 -15.76 -17.57
C PRO A 61 15.32 -14.41 -16.89
N ASP A 62 16.14 -14.06 -15.91
CA ASP A 62 15.90 -12.90 -15.03
C ASP A 62 15.66 -11.56 -15.76
N ALA A 63 16.37 -11.30 -16.85
CA ALA A 63 16.18 -10.08 -17.64
C ALA A 63 14.79 -10.02 -18.29
N GLU A 64 14.28 -11.16 -18.77
CA GLU A 64 12.96 -11.27 -19.39
C GLU A 64 11.86 -11.28 -18.34
N ALA A 65 12.05 -12.01 -17.24
CA ALA A 65 11.14 -12.00 -16.09
C ALA A 65 10.88 -10.57 -15.60
N LYS A 66 11.93 -9.75 -15.46
CA LYS A 66 11.82 -8.32 -15.09
C LYS A 66 11.01 -7.51 -16.10
N LYS A 67 11.19 -7.75 -17.41
CA LYS A 67 10.39 -7.08 -18.45
C LYS A 67 8.91 -7.46 -18.35
N ILE A 68 8.61 -8.75 -18.14
CA ILE A 68 7.23 -9.22 -17.99
C ILE A 68 6.58 -8.63 -16.74
N ILE A 69 7.26 -8.66 -15.60
CA ILE A 69 6.74 -8.07 -14.35
C ILE A 69 6.47 -6.58 -14.51
N ASN A 70 7.41 -5.83 -15.11
CA ASN A 70 7.20 -4.41 -15.36
C ASN A 70 6.01 -4.17 -16.30
N ARG A 71 5.85 -4.99 -17.33
CA ARG A 71 4.71 -4.92 -18.25
C ARG A 71 3.39 -5.17 -17.53
N ILE A 72 3.32 -6.19 -16.67
CA ILE A 72 2.13 -6.49 -15.88
C ILE A 72 1.84 -5.33 -14.91
N ALA A 73 2.83 -4.91 -14.13
CA ALA A 73 2.70 -3.86 -13.13
C ALA A 73 2.37 -2.48 -13.72
N ALA A 74 2.79 -2.19 -14.96
CA ALA A 74 2.50 -0.94 -15.68
C ALA A 74 1.35 -1.06 -16.68
N SER A 75 0.67 -2.22 -16.73
CA SER A 75 -0.51 -2.40 -17.58
C SER A 75 -1.62 -1.44 -17.17
N LYS A 76 -2.53 -1.10 -18.09
CA LYS A 76 -3.70 -0.27 -17.76
C LYS A 76 -4.58 -0.87 -16.66
N GLU A 77 -4.54 -2.19 -16.51
CA GLU A 77 -5.25 -2.93 -15.48
C GLU A 77 -4.72 -2.61 -14.08
N PHE A 78 -3.40 -2.45 -13.93
CA PHE A 78 -2.75 -2.27 -12.62
C PHE A 78 -2.06 -0.90 -12.45
N GLY A 79 -2.02 -0.08 -13.48
CA GLY A 79 -1.45 1.26 -13.46
C GLY A 79 -2.43 2.27 -12.88
N HIS A 80 -2.39 2.46 -11.56
CA HIS A 80 -3.22 3.43 -10.82
C HIS A 80 -4.75 3.19 -10.91
N ASN A 81 -5.17 2.02 -11.39
CA ASN A 81 -6.57 1.60 -11.45
C ASN A 81 -6.89 0.69 -10.25
N PHE A 82 -7.29 1.30 -9.14
CA PHE A 82 -7.51 0.61 -7.87
C PHE A 82 -8.78 -0.23 -7.90
N GLU A 83 -9.84 0.22 -8.58
CA GLU A 83 -11.06 -0.56 -8.80
C GLU A 83 -10.72 -1.90 -9.46
N SER A 84 -9.98 -1.87 -10.58
CA SER A 84 -9.58 -3.08 -11.30
C SER A 84 -8.63 -3.95 -10.46
N MET A 85 -7.64 -3.36 -9.78
CA MET A 85 -6.75 -4.12 -8.89
C MET A 85 -7.53 -4.84 -7.78
N LEU A 86 -8.48 -4.16 -7.14
CA LEU A 86 -9.30 -4.70 -6.06
C LEU A 86 -10.24 -5.81 -6.55
N GLU A 87 -10.87 -5.61 -7.71
CA GLU A 87 -11.72 -6.63 -8.35
C GLU A 87 -10.92 -7.92 -8.63
N LYS A 88 -9.75 -7.78 -9.26
CA LYS A 88 -8.87 -8.92 -9.59
C LYS A 88 -8.32 -9.58 -8.33
N ALA A 89 -7.92 -8.79 -7.35
CA ALA A 89 -7.42 -9.31 -6.10
C ALA A 89 -8.53 -10.08 -5.35
N SER A 90 -9.77 -9.57 -5.35
CA SER A 90 -10.93 -10.27 -4.78
C SER A 90 -11.24 -11.58 -5.51
N ALA A 91 -11.09 -11.63 -6.84
CA ALA A 91 -11.37 -12.82 -7.65
C ALA A 91 -10.37 -13.96 -7.41
N LEU A 92 -9.17 -13.67 -6.91
CA LEU A 92 -8.15 -14.67 -6.57
C LEU A 92 -8.42 -15.40 -5.24
N GLY A 93 -9.39 -14.93 -4.45
CA GLY A 93 -9.72 -15.47 -3.13
C GLY A 93 -8.80 -14.94 -2.02
N ASN A 94 -9.08 -15.25 -0.76
CA ASN A 94 -8.23 -14.93 0.41
C ASN A 94 -8.09 -13.44 0.83
N LEU A 95 -8.70 -12.50 0.10
CA LEU A 95 -8.80 -11.11 0.54
C LEU A 95 -10.24 -10.80 0.97
N CYS A 96 -10.39 -10.09 2.09
CA CYS A 96 -11.68 -9.63 2.58
C CYS A 96 -12.13 -8.32 1.89
N ILE A 97 -11.87 -8.17 0.59
CA ILE A 97 -12.14 -6.92 -0.14
C ILE A 97 -13.61 -6.52 -0.06
N SER A 98 -14.53 -7.46 -0.29
CA SER A 98 -15.97 -7.18 -0.24
C SER A 98 -16.41 -6.57 1.10
N LYS A 99 -15.89 -7.12 2.21
CA LYS A 99 -16.13 -6.58 3.55
C LYS A 99 -15.51 -5.19 3.71
N ILE A 100 -14.23 -5.04 3.35
CA ILE A 100 -13.53 -3.75 3.45
C ILE A 100 -14.26 -2.66 2.66
N LEU A 101 -14.80 -2.96 1.47
CA LEU A 101 -15.54 -1.98 0.68
C LEU A 101 -16.87 -1.54 1.33
N THR A 102 -17.43 -2.35 2.23
CA THR A 102 -18.67 -2.04 2.96
C THR A 102 -18.45 -1.51 4.38
N ASP A 103 -17.21 -1.56 4.89
CA ASP A 103 -16.87 -1.08 6.23
C ASP A 103 -16.86 0.46 6.27
N ASP A 104 -17.15 1.01 7.45
CA ASP A 104 -17.07 2.45 7.73
C ASP A 104 -15.64 2.84 8.14
N PHE A 105 -15.12 3.89 7.52
CA PHE A 105 -13.82 4.48 7.78
C PHE A 105 -13.98 5.96 8.12
N ASP A 106 -14.39 6.26 9.36
CA ASP A 106 -14.62 7.63 9.84
C ASP A 106 -15.72 8.37 9.06
N GLY A 107 -16.82 7.68 8.78
CA GLY A 107 -17.96 8.24 8.05
C GLY A 107 -17.91 8.09 6.53
N TYR A 108 -16.87 7.43 5.99
CA TYR A 108 -16.78 7.06 4.58
C TYR A 108 -16.93 5.56 4.42
N LEU A 109 -17.72 5.11 3.43
CA LEU A 109 -17.70 3.70 3.04
C LEU A 109 -16.41 3.41 2.26
N GLY A 110 -15.83 2.22 2.44
CA GLY A 110 -14.63 1.80 1.73
C GLY A 110 -14.75 1.92 0.20
N GLY A 111 -15.93 1.63 -0.36
CA GLY A 111 -16.22 1.81 -1.79
C GLY A 111 -16.06 3.24 -2.28
N ASP A 112 -16.47 4.23 -1.48
CA ASP A 112 -16.32 5.64 -1.84
C ASP A 112 -14.84 6.08 -1.80
N LEU A 113 -14.06 5.48 -0.89
CA LEU A 113 -12.63 5.74 -0.76
C LEU A 113 -11.80 5.15 -1.90
N VAL A 114 -12.28 4.12 -2.62
CA VAL A 114 -11.61 3.62 -3.84
C VAL A 114 -11.48 4.74 -4.86
N LYS A 115 -12.60 5.43 -5.14
CA LYS A 115 -12.63 6.54 -6.09
C LYS A 115 -11.75 7.70 -5.63
N ALA A 116 -11.79 8.01 -4.32
CA ALA A 116 -10.93 9.06 -3.75
C ALA A 116 -9.44 8.76 -3.97
N VAL A 117 -9.01 7.50 -3.78
CA VAL A 117 -7.62 7.07 -4.03
C VAL A 117 -7.24 7.18 -5.52
N GLU A 118 -8.13 6.77 -6.42
CA GLU A 118 -7.90 6.84 -7.88
C GLU A 118 -7.75 8.28 -8.38
N ASP A 119 -8.73 9.12 -8.08
CA ASP A 119 -8.74 10.52 -8.49
C ASP A 119 -7.62 11.30 -7.77
N GLY A 120 -7.38 10.98 -6.49
CA GLY A 120 -6.36 11.59 -5.65
C GLY A 120 -4.92 11.33 -6.12
N TYR A 121 -4.68 10.24 -6.87
CA TYR A 121 -3.35 10.00 -7.44
C TYR A 121 -2.86 11.15 -8.33
N MET A 122 -3.77 11.74 -9.12
CA MET A 122 -3.41 12.86 -9.99
C MET A 122 -3.38 14.19 -9.23
N GLU A 123 -4.33 14.39 -8.32
CA GLU A 123 -4.44 15.62 -7.51
C GLU A 123 -3.23 15.83 -6.60
N THR A 124 -2.70 14.76 -5.99
CA THR A 124 -1.48 14.82 -5.16
C THR A 124 -0.19 15.17 -5.92
N ARG A 125 -0.27 15.31 -7.24
CA ARG A 125 0.89 15.62 -8.10
C ARG A 125 0.74 16.92 -8.86
N TYR A 126 -0.49 17.32 -9.12
CA TYR A 126 -0.81 18.43 -10.01
C TYR A 126 -2.04 19.16 -9.49
N PRO A 127 -2.07 20.50 -9.59
CA PRO A 127 -3.32 21.23 -9.41
C PRO A 127 -4.37 20.70 -10.39
N VAL A 128 -5.53 20.32 -9.87
CA VAL A 128 -6.67 19.86 -10.67
C VAL A 128 -7.77 20.92 -10.65
N PRO A 129 -8.51 21.09 -11.77
CA PRO A 129 -9.61 22.06 -11.83
C PRO A 129 -10.84 21.63 -11.03
N ILE A 130 -10.99 20.32 -10.78
CA ILE A 130 -12.09 19.73 -10.02
C ILE A 130 -11.43 18.82 -8.97
N PRO A 131 -11.37 19.23 -7.69
CA PRO A 131 -10.78 18.43 -6.62
C PRO A 131 -11.66 17.23 -6.26
N VAL A 132 -11.04 16.18 -5.70
CA VAL A 132 -11.72 14.97 -5.22
C VAL A 132 -12.84 15.31 -4.26
N SER A 133 -12.64 16.29 -3.38
CA SER A 133 -13.60 16.72 -2.36
C SER A 133 -14.94 17.16 -2.95
N ASP A 134 -15.00 17.66 -4.20
CA ASP A 134 -16.25 18.05 -4.87
C ASP A 134 -17.25 16.87 -5.01
N ASN A 135 -16.76 15.63 -4.98
CA ASN A 135 -17.61 14.43 -4.99
C ASN A 135 -18.27 14.13 -3.63
N PHE A 136 -17.91 14.86 -2.56
CA PHE A 136 -18.33 14.61 -1.18
C PHE A 136 -19.01 15.85 -0.55
N PRO A 137 -20.14 16.34 -1.10
CA PRO A 137 -20.80 17.54 -0.59
C PRO A 137 -21.49 17.32 0.75
N ILE A 138 -21.39 18.31 1.65
CA ILE A 138 -22.13 18.35 2.93
C ILE A 138 -23.20 19.45 2.98
N GLY A 139 -23.48 20.06 1.84
CA GLY A 139 -24.44 21.16 1.68
C GLY A 139 -23.79 22.55 1.80
N ASN A 140 -24.56 23.59 1.42
CA ASN A 140 -24.14 24.99 1.48
C ASN A 140 -22.79 25.33 0.80
N GLY A 141 -22.40 24.56 -0.21
CA GLY A 141 -21.12 24.75 -0.92
C GLY A 141 -19.89 24.24 -0.15
N TYR A 142 -20.08 23.51 0.94
CA TYR A 142 -19.01 22.83 1.66
C TYR A 142 -18.90 21.37 1.23
N THR A 143 -17.67 20.88 1.26
CA THR A 143 -17.31 19.49 0.93
C THR A 143 -16.50 18.88 2.07
N HIS A 144 -16.56 17.56 2.15
CA HIS A 144 -15.60 16.77 2.91
C HIS A 144 -14.40 16.44 2.01
N ASP A 145 -13.19 16.56 2.54
CA ASP A 145 -11.99 16.11 1.86
C ASP A 145 -11.59 14.72 2.38
N PRO A 146 -11.86 13.64 1.62
CA PRO A 146 -11.47 12.31 2.03
C PRO A 146 -9.95 12.13 2.03
N LEU A 147 -9.20 12.84 1.17
CA LEU A 147 -7.74 12.69 1.05
C LEU A 147 -7.03 13.16 2.34
N SER A 148 -7.53 14.23 2.94
CA SER A 148 -7.01 14.79 4.20
C SER A 148 -7.63 14.15 5.45
N SER A 149 -8.45 13.09 5.30
CA SER A 149 -9.13 12.43 6.42
C SER A 149 -8.33 11.25 6.99
N SER A 150 -8.55 10.89 8.25
CA SER A 150 -8.03 9.63 8.79
C SER A 150 -8.71 8.39 8.19
N GLY A 151 -9.88 8.56 7.56
CA GLY A 151 -10.64 7.50 6.91
C GLY A 151 -9.86 6.85 5.77
N ILE A 152 -9.26 7.65 4.89
CA ILE A 152 -8.47 7.13 3.76
C ILE A 152 -7.23 6.36 4.22
N THR A 153 -6.51 6.84 5.24
CA THR A 153 -5.39 6.13 5.85
C THR A 153 -5.83 4.77 6.40
N LYS A 154 -6.95 4.72 7.13
CA LYS A 154 -7.48 3.47 7.70
C LYS A 154 -7.90 2.48 6.61
N PHE A 155 -8.54 2.96 5.55
CA PHE A 155 -8.92 2.15 4.39
C PHE A 155 -7.68 1.57 3.68
N ILE A 156 -6.69 2.41 3.37
CA ILE A 156 -5.41 2.01 2.76
C ILE A 156 -4.73 0.96 3.63
N HIS A 157 -4.67 1.17 4.95
CA HIS A 157 -4.09 0.21 5.88
C HIS A 157 -4.89 -1.11 5.90
N ALA A 158 -6.22 -1.07 5.89
CA ALA A 158 -7.05 -2.27 5.88
C ALA A 158 -6.78 -3.14 4.64
N VAL A 159 -6.77 -2.54 3.45
CA VAL A 159 -6.48 -3.27 2.19
C VAL A 159 -5.04 -3.77 2.19
N SER A 160 -4.07 -2.95 2.57
CA SER A 160 -2.65 -3.32 2.58
C SER A 160 -2.37 -4.47 3.54
N LYS A 161 -2.96 -4.45 4.74
CA LYS A 161 -2.88 -5.55 5.70
C LYS A 161 -3.52 -6.82 5.17
N SER A 162 -4.69 -6.72 4.53
CA SER A 162 -5.33 -7.89 3.93
C SER A 162 -4.42 -8.53 2.87
N CYS A 163 -3.76 -7.73 2.03
CA CYS A 163 -2.77 -8.23 1.07
C CYS A 163 -1.59 -8.91 1.75
N PHE A 164 -1.06 -8.29 2.81
CA PHE A 164 0.06 -8.84 3.58
C PHE A 164 -0.30 -10.18 4.21
N GLN A 165 -1.44 -10.26 4.90
CA GLN A 165 -1.94 -11.48 5.55
C GLN A 165 -2.18 -12.59 4.53
N ALA A 166 -2.81 -12.29 3.38
CA ALA A 166 -3.03 -13.30 2.35
C ALA A 166 -1.73 -13.86 1.76
N LEU A 167 -0.66 -13.06 1.71
CA LEU A 167 0.67 -13.54 1.30
C LEU A 167 1.34 -14.38 2.40
N GLU A 168 1.18 -14.01 3.68
CA GLU A 168 1.65 -14.82 4.81
C GLU A 168 0.92 -16.17 4.89
N ASP A 169 -0.40 -16.19 4.68
CA ASP A 169 -1.22 -17.39 4.60
C ASP A 169 -0.81 -18.29 3.42
N ALA A 170 -0.30 -17.68 2.34
CA ALA A 170 0.32 -18.38 1.22
C ALA A 170 1.79 -18.80 1.48
N HIS A 171 2.24 -18.69 2.73
CA HIS A 171 3.57 -19.06 3.23
C HIS A 171 4.74 -18.23 2.70
N VAL A 172 4.51 -16.97 2.31
CA VAL A 172 5.62 -16.04 2.00
C VAL A 172 6.28 -15.55 3.29
N ASP A 173 7.53 -15.93 3.53
CA ASP A 173 8.28 -15.50 4.72
C ASP A 173 8.83 -14.07 4.57
N PHE A 174 8.22 -13.07 5.22
CA PHE A 174 8.69 -11.68 5.17
C PHE A 174 9.80 -11.32 6.17
N SER A 175 10.31 -12.28 6.97
CA SER A 175 11.25 -12.00 8.07
C SER A 175 12.46 -11.17 7.63
N ASP A 176 13.08 -11.50 6.49
CA ASP A 176 14.24 -10.78 5.98
C ASP A 176 13.92 -9.31 5.64
N LYS A 177 12.75 -9.05 5.07
CA LYS A 177 12.29 -7.70 4.72
C LYS A 177 11.84 -6.91 5.93
N LEU A 178 11.19 -7.54 6.90
CA LEU A 178 10.81 -6.90 8.16
C LEU A 178 12.05 -6.51 8.98
N ILE A 179 13.06 -7.38 9.05
CA ILE A 179 14.37 -7.05 9.66
C ILE A 179 15.00 -5.85 8.96
N GLN A 180 15.04 -5.88 7.62
CA GLN A 180 15.60 -4.78 6.83
C GLN A 180 14.87 -3.46 7.09
N PHE A 181 13.54 -3.49 7.10
CA PHE A 181 12.68 -2.35 7.35
C PHE A 181 12.87 -1.80 8.77
N GLN A 182 12.86 -2.68 9.78
CA GLN A 182 13.14 -2.33 11.18
C GLN A 182 14.51 -1.69 11.33
N ASN A 183 15.58 -2.31 10.81
CA ASN A 183 16.93 -1.74 10.89
C ASN A 183 17.01 -0.34 10.27
N LYS A 184 16.25 -0.10 9.20
CA LYS A 184 16.21 1.20 8.54
C LYS A 184 15.45 2.26 9.33
N PHE A 185 14.34 1.93 9.99
CA PHE A 185 13.43 2.95 10.56
C PHE A 185 13.26 2.93 12.08
N ARG A 186 13.69 1.87 12.79
CA ARG A 186 13.52 1.71 14.25
C ARG A 186 14.06 2.85 15.12
N HIS A 187 14.97 3.66 14.58
CA HIS A 187 15.60 4.77 15.28
C HIS A 187 14.72 6.03 15.29
N LYS A 188 13.60 6.03 14.55
CA LYS A 188 12.65 7.14 14.45
C LYS A 188 11.56 7.00 15.50
N GLU A 189 11.15 8.12 16.09
CA GLU A 189 10.13 8.16 17.16
C GLU A 189 8.76 7.64 16.70
N SER A 190 8.39 7.90 15.45
CA SER A 190 7.12 7.47 14.85
C SER A 190 7.05 5.96 14.59
N PHE A 191 8.18 5.24 14.53
CA PHE A 191 8.24 3.84 14.15
C PHE A 191 7.36 2.94 15.00
N GLY A 192 7.41 3.09 16.33
CA GLY A 192 6.59 2.26 17.24
C GLY A 192 5.09 2.44 16.98
N ARG A 193 4.64 3.67 16.71
CA ARG A 193 3.24 3.96 16.40
C ARG A 193 2.84 3.41 15.03
N PHE A 194 3.71 3.53 14.03
CA PHE A 194 3.48 2.94 12.70
C PHE A 194 3.36 1.41 12.79
N ALA A 195 4.33 0.75 13.44
CA ALA A 195 4.35 -0.70 13.58
C ALA A 195 3.10 -1.22 14.30
N ASN A 196 2.68 -0.56 15.38
CA ASN A 196 1.43 -0.89 16.08
C ASN A 196 0.19 -0.66 15.21
N SER A 197 0.13 0.48 14.51
CA SER A 197 -0.99 0.81 13.62
C SER A 197 -1.10 -0.17 12.46
N PHE A 198 0.03 -0.60 11.88
CA PHE A 198 0.06 -1.54 10.76
C PHE A 198 -0.03 -3.02 11.22
N GLY A 199 0.20 -3.31 12.50
CA GLY A 199 0.21 -4.68 13.04
C GLY A 199 1.50 -5.44 12.75
N LEU A 200 2.62 -4.73 12.57
CA LEU A 200 3.94 -5.36 12.43
C LEU A 200 4.41 -5.84 13.80
N SER A 201 4.71 -7.13 13.92
CA SER A 201 5.29 -7.67 15.14
C SER A 201 6.67 -7.07 15.38
N ILE A 202 6.80 -6.25 16.41
CA ILE A 202 8.09 -5.77 16.92
C ILE A 202 8.64 -6.88 17.82
N THR A 203 9.07 -8.01 17.24
CA THR A 203 9.89 -8.94 18.01
C THR A 203 11.23 -8.27 18.28
N ASP A 204 11.69 -8.32 19.53
CA ASP A 204 13.00 -7.82 19.96
C ASP A 204 14.15 -8.52 19.22
N ILE A 205 14.51 -7.99 18.06
CA ILE A 205 15.75 -8.37 17.40
C ILE A 205 16.86 -7.65 18.15
N ARG A 206 17.39 -8.35 19.16
CA ARG A 206 18.59 -7.91 19.89
C ARG A 206 19.62 -7.49 18.85
N PRO A 207 20.20 -6.28 18.95
CA PRO A 207 21.22 -5.86 18.00
C PRO A 207 22.33 -6.90 18.03
N VAL A 208 22.65 -7.47 16.87
CA VAL A 208 23.86 -8.27 16.69
C VAL A 208 24.99 -7.36 17.12
N GLY A 209 25.59 -7.68 18.27
CA GLY A 209 26.57 -6.80 18.92
C GLY A 209 27.62 -6.37 17.91
N ASN A 210 27.79 -5.05 17.76
CA ASN A 210 28.92 -4.49 17.05
C ASN A 210 30.19 -5.03 17.71
N LYS A 211 30.80 -6.06 17.12
CA LYS A 211 32.21 -6.35 17.36
C LYS A 211 32.97 -5.18 16.78
N ARG A 212 33.29 -4.21 17.64
CA ARG A 212 34.32 -3.21 17.36
C ARG A 212 35.62 -3.99 17.11
N SER A 213 36.06 -4.00 15.84
CA SER A 213 37.43 -4.31 15.45
C SER A 213 38.31 -3.10 15.72
#